data_AF-A0A5B8KWH2-F1
#
_entry.id   AF-A0A5B8KWH2-F1
#
_cell.length_a   1.000
_cell.length_b   1.000
_cell.length_c   1.000
_cell.angle_alpha   90.00
_cell.angle_beta   90.00
_cell.angle_gamma   90.00
#
_symmetry.space_group_name_H-M   'P 1'
#
loop_
_entity.id
_entity.type
_entity.pdbx_description
1 polymer ?
#
loop_
_entity_poly.entity_id
_entity_poly.type
_entity_poly.pdbx_seq_one_letter_code
_entity_poly.pdbx_strand_id
1 'polypeptide(L)'
;MKIATMKEQFSPGYVLGHRVTPLPTIGDFAMLEVVTDPGTPGPPMHHHPGFSEFFYICDGTLDLVLEDGKRRLEAGEGATIAAGVLHSFDNPGDAPVRFVTGFSPRGFEAFFEGARVPCDEPDARARSVSPEKLGWVGANAAPLGMVIKEG
;
A
#
# COMPACT_ATOMS: atom_id res chain seq x y z
N MET A 1 -1.92 26.90 -0.09
CA MET A 1 -2.44 25.53 -0.13
C MET A 1 -3.25 25.40 -1.42
N LYS A 2 -2.74 24.68 -2.44
CA LYS A 2 -3.50 24.46 -3.68
C LYS A 2 -4.51 23.33 -3.42
N ILE A 3 -5.77 23.56 -3.74
CA ILE A 3 -6.80 22.51 -3.72
C ILE A 3 -6.55 21.67 -4.97
N ALA A 4 -6.09 20.43 -4.79
CA ALA A 4 -5.98 19.48 -5.89
C ALA A 4 -7.37 19.21 -6.46
N THR A 5 -7.47 19.08 -7.78
CA THR A 5 -8.75 18.69 -8.40
C THR A 5 -9.10 17.25 -8.00
N MET A 6 -10.40 16.89 -7.98
CA MET A 6 -10.81 15.49 -7.72
C MET A 6 -10.11 14.51 -8.69
N LYS A 7 -9.82 14.93 -9.92
CA LYS A 7 -9.04 14.12 -10.87
C LYS A 7 -7.61 13.86 -10.39
N GLU A 8 -6.91 14.87 -9.89
CA GLU A 8 -5.54 14.73 -9.38
C GLU A 8 -5.46 13.88 -8.11
N GLN A 9 -6.49 13.97 -7.26
CA GLN A 9 -6.60 13.23 -6.00
C GLN A 9 -6.66 11.72 -6.21
N PHE A 10 -7.31 11.25 -7.28
CA PHE A 10 -7.48 9.82 -7.60
C PHE A 10 -6.60 9.34 -8.76
N SER A 11 -5.64 10.16 -9.20
CA SER A 11 -4.69 9.75 -10.23
C SER A 11 -3.74 8.67 -9.69
N PRO A 12 -3.35 7.69 -10.54
CA PRO A 12 -2.39 6.67 -10.13
C PRO A 12 -0.99 7.23 -9.90
N GLY A 13 -0.22 6.58 -9.04
CA GLY A 13 1.21 6.81 -8.89
C GLY A 13 1.93 5.56 -8.40
N TYR A 14 3.25 5.63 -8.33
CA TYR A 14 4.08 4.60 -7.74
C TYR A 14 4.45 4.94 -6.30
N VAL A 15 4.32 3.94 -5.42
CA VAL A 15 4.78 3.97 -4.02
C VAL A 15 5.58 2.70 -3.80
N LEU A 16 6.87 2.82 -3.50
CA LEU A 16 7.77 1.68 -3.25
C LEU A 16 7.75 0.61 -4.36
N GLY A 17 7.61 1.03 -5.61
CA GLY A 17 7.58 0.13 -6.78
C GLY A 17 6.21 -0.44 -7.12
N HIS A 18 5.22 -0.29 -6.23
CA HIS A 18 3.82 -0.69 -6.47
C HIS A 18 3.05 0.43 -7.15
N ARG A 19 2.21 0.09 -8.14
CA ARG A 19 1.28 1.07 -8.73
C ARG A 19 0.06 1.18 -7.82
N VAL A 20 -0.19 2.37 -7.29
CA VAL A 20 -1.27 2.67 -6.33
C VAL A 20 -2.22 3.69 -6.95
N THR A 21 -3.51 3.41 -6.87
CA THR A 21 -4.58 4.32 -7.31
C THR A 21 -5.54 4.55 -6.16
N PRO A 22 -5.60 5.77 -5.58
CA PRO A 22 -6.58 6.08 -4.55
C PRO A 22 -8.00 5.92 -5.10
N LEU A 23 -8.91 5.37 -4.30
CA LEU A 23 -10.31 5.18 -4.66
C LEU A 23 -11.20 6.12 -3.83
N PRO A 24 -12.28 6.66 -4.41
CA PRO A 24 -13.19 7.54 -3.69
C PRO A 24 -13.93 6.78 -2.59
N THR A 25 -13.96 7.34 -1.38
CA THR A 25 -14.72 6.82 -0.24
C THR A 25 -15.55 7.92 0.40
N ILE A 26 -16.76 7.57 0.87
CA ILE A 26 -17.66 8.49 1.59
C ILE A 26 -17.67 8.27 3.10
N GLY A 27 -17.29 7.09 3.57
CA GLY A 27 -17.27 6.72 4.99
C GLY A 27 -15.92 6.96 5.66
N ASP A 28 -15.81 6.63 6.94
CA ASP A 28 -14.57 6.78 7.72
C ASP A 28 -13.57 5.64 7.45
N PHE A 29 -13.19 5.50 6.18
CA PHE A 29 -12.14 4.61 5.71
C PHE A 29 -11.55 5.15 4.40
N ALA A 30 -10.34 4.72 4.09
CA ALA A 30 -9.70 4.96 2.81
C ALA A 30 -9.53 3.64 2.03
N MET A 31 -9.50 3.72 0.71
CA MET A 31 -9.24 2.58 -0.16
C MET A 31 -8.28 2.96 -1.29
N LEU A 32 -7.51 1.98 -1.73
CA LEU A 32 -6.61 2.07 -2.87
C LEU A 32 -6.63 0.76 -3.66
N GLU A 33 -6.63 0.86 -4.99
CA GLU A 33 -6.21 -0.24 -5.84
C GLU A 33 -4.69 -0.28 -5.89
N VAL A 34 -4.11 -1.46 -5.70
CA VAL A 34 -2.67 -1.71 -5.81
C VAL A 34 -2.42 -2.75 -6.87
N VAL A 35 -1.41 -2.51 -7.71
CA VAL A 35 -0.82 -3.52 -8.58
C VAL A 35 0.64 -3.72 -8.20
N THR A 36 0.97 -4.98 -7.91
CA THR A 36 2.32 -5.43 -7.53
C THR A 36 2.86 -6.34 -8.61
N ASP A 37 3.90 -5.89 -9.32
CA ASP A 37 4.59 -6.69 -10.33
C ASP A 37 5.45 -7.80 -9.66
N PRO A 38 5.70 -8.92 -10.36
CA PRO A 38 6.61 -9.96 -9.90
C PRO A 38 7.96 -9.41 -9.47
N GLY A 39 8.49 -9.93 -8.37
CA GLY A 39 9.78 -9.51 -7.83
C GLY A 39 9.83 -8.10 -7.24
N THR A 40 8.71 -7.37 -7.21
CA THR A 40 8.60 -6.14 -6.40
C THR A 40 8.55 -6.56 -4.93
N PRO A 41 9.52 -6.15 -4.08
CA PRO A 41 9.48 -6.48 -2.67
C PRO A 41 8.22 -5.89 -2.02
N GLY A 42 7.55 -6.68 -1.17
CA GLY A 42 6.55 -6.13 -0.27
C GLY A 42 7.13 -5.12 0.71
N PRO A 43 6.28 -4.37 1.44
CA PRO A 43 6.75 -3.55 2.54
C PRO A 43 7.46 -4.42 3.58
N PRO A 44 8.45 -3.90 4.32
CA PRO A 44 8.95 -4.58 5.51
C PRO A 44 7.81 -4.98 6.45
N MET A 45 8.00 -6.01 7.27
CA MET A 45 7.00 -6.35 8.29
C MET A 45 6.67 -5.12 9.12
N HIS A 46 5.38 -4.78 9.22
CA HIS A 46 4.92 -3.57 9.89
C HIS A 46 3.57 -3.80 10.55
N HIS A 47 3.13 -2.85 11.36
CA HIS A 47 1.77 -2.83 11.88
C HIS A 47 1.23 -1.40 11.90
N HIS A 48 -0.09 -1.30 11.95
CA HIS A 48 -0.80 -0.03 12.11
C HIS A 48 -1.41 0.04 13.51
N PRO A 49 -0.87 0.85 14.43
CA PRO A 49 -1.40 0.93 15.80
C PRO A 49 -2.84 1.46 15.85
N GLY A 50 -3.18 2.36 14.93
CA GLY A 50 -4.46 3.07 14.90
C GLY A 50 -5.41 2.62 13.79
N PHE A 51 -5.02 1.70 12.90
CA PHE A 51 -5.80 1.34 11.73
C PHE A 51 -5.94 -0.17 11.61
N SER A 52 -7.16 -0.64 11.35
CA SER A 52 -7.35 -1.94 10.71
C SER A 52 -7.13 -1.81 9.21
N GLU A 53 -6.55 -2.82 8.59
CA GLU A 53 -6.36 -2.91 7.14
C GLU A 53 -7.19 -4.08 6.59
N PHE A 54 -7.68 -3.98 5.36
CA PHE A 54 -8.26 -5.13 4.65
C PHE A 54 -7.60 -5.31 3.29
N PHE A 55 -7.57 -6.54 2.80
CA PHE A 55 -7.13 -6.92 1.47
C PHE A 55 -8.27 -7.62 0.74
N TYR A 56 -8.46 -7.30 -0.53
CA TYR A 56 -9.34 -8.02 -1.43
C TYR A 56 -8.65 -8.22 -2.78
N ILE A 57 -8.40 -9.48 -3.16
CA ILE A 57 -7.66 -9.79 -4.38
C ILE A 57 -8.61 -9.76 -5.56
N CYS A 58 -8.34 -8.89 -6.52
CA CYS A 58 -9.15 -8.72 -7.71
C CYS A 58 -8.67 -9.62 -8.85
N ASP A 59 -7.37 -9.83 -8.96
CA ASP A 59 -6.73 -10.65 -9.98
C ASP A 59 -5.35 -11.15 -9.51
N GLY A 60 -5.00 -12.37 -9.91
CA GLY A 60 -3.78 -13.03 -9.46
C GLY A 60 -3.86 -13.59 -8.04
N THR A 61 -2.72 -13.58 -7.36
CA THR A 61 -2.51 -14.31 -6.10
C THR A 61 -1.55 -13.57 -5.19
N LEU A 62 -1.93 -13.33 -3.93
CA LEU A 62 -1.12 -12.61 -2.95
C LEU A 62 -0.82 -13.51 -1.74
N ASP A 63 0.42 -13.51 -1.27
CA ASP A 63 0.74 -14.08 0.03
C ASP A 63 0.68 -12.98 1.09
N LEU A 64 -0.32 -13.04 1.97
CA LEU A 64 -0.35 -12.21 3.17
C LEU A 64 0.61 -12.81 4.20
N VAL A 65 1.63 -12.07 4.58
CA VAL A 65 2.68 -12.51 5.51
C VAL A 65 2.33 -12.04 6.91
N LEU A 66 2.26 -12.98 7.85
CA LEU A 66 1.98 -12.76 9.27
C LEU A 66 3.15 -13.31 10.11
N GLU A 67 3.16 -13.03 11.41
CA GLU A 67 4.20 -13.57 12.30
C GLU A 67 4.21 -15.11 12.37
N ASP A 68 3.04 -15.74 12.20
CA ASP A 68 2.89 -17.19 12.30
C ASP A 68 3.04 -17.92 10.94
N GLY A 69 3.32 -17.18 9.86
CA GLY A 69 3.49 -17.72 8.52
C GLY A 69 2.74 -16.94 7.44
N LYS A 70 2.56 -17.55 6.27
CA LYS A 70 1.88 -16.93 5.13
C LYS A 70 0.46 -17.46 4.97
N ARG A 71 -0.45 -16.60 4.51
CA ARG A 71 -1.79 -16.95 4.07
C ARG A 71 -1.93 -16.53 2.62
N ARG A 72 -2.05 -17.53 1.75
CA ARG A 72 -2.30 -17.38 0.33
C ARG A 72 -3.73 -16.89 0.10
N LEU A 73 -3.90 -15.80 -0.65
CA LEU A 73 -5.18 -15.26 -1.09
C LEU A 73 -5.21 -15.25 -2.62
N GLU A 74 -6.27 -15.79 -3.20
CA GLU A 74 -6.54 -15.84 -4.64
C GLU A 74 -7.61 -14.81 -5.05
N ALA A 75 -7.76 -14.59 -6.35
CA ALA A 75 -8.77 -13.68 -6.88
C ALA A 75 -10.17 -14.02 -6.36
N GLY A 76 -10.86 -13.03 -5.82
CA GLY A 76 -12.17 -13.16 -5.17
C GLY A 76 -12.10 -13.36 -3.65
N GLU A 77 -10.91 -13.62 -3.08
CA GLU A 77 -10.70 -13.77 -1.65
C GLU A 77 -10.26 -12.46 -0.99
N GLY A 78 -10.43 -12.38 0.33
CA GLY A 78 -10.01 -11.24 1.12
C GLY A 78 -9.77 -11.58 2.58
N ALA A 79 -9.05 -10.70 3.25
CA ALA A 79 -8.72 -10.81 4.67
C ALA A 79 -8.75 -9.43 5.32
N THR A 80 -9.04 -9.40 6.62
CA THR A 80 -8.94 -8.20 7.46
C THR A 80 -7.86 -8.39 8.50
N ILE A 81 -7.11 -7.35 8.76
CA ILE A 81 -6.02 -7.29 9.72
C ILE A 81 -6.41 -6.29 10.80
N ALA A 82 -6.49 -6.76 12.04
CA ALA A 82 -6.78 -5.89 13.17
C ALA A 82 -5.61 -4.92 13.41
N ALA A 83 -5.91 -3.75 13.97
CA ALA A 83 -4.90 -2.79 14.38
C ALA A 83 -3.88 -3.44 15.33
N GLY A 84 -2.61 -3.09 15.15
CA GLY A 84 -1.48 -3.63 15.91
C GLY A 84 -0.99 -5.02 15.48
N VAL A 85 -1.69 -5.72 14.58
CA VAL A 85 -1.23 -7.01 14.07
C VAL A 85 -0.10 -6.78 13.07
N LEU A 86 1.02 -7.45 13.27
CA LEU A 86 2.17 -7.36 12.38
C LEU A 86 1.96 -8.18 11.10
N HIS A 87 2.17 -7.54 9.96
CA HIS A 87 1.94 -8.14 8.65
C HIS A 87 2.83 -7.53 7.55
N SER A 88 2.81 -8.17 6.39
CA SER A 88 3.31 -7.71 5.10
C SER A 88 2.55 -8.46 3.99
N PHE A 89 2.90 -8.26 2.73
CA PHE A 89 2.43 -9.07 1.61
C PHE A 89 3.54 -9.32 0.61
N ASP A 90 3.46 -10.42 -0.13
CA ASP A 90 4.32 -10.72 -1.27
C ASP A 90 3.47 -11.09 -2.50
N ASN A 91 3.99 -10.78 -3.70
CA ASN A 91 3.54 -11.44 -4.93
C ASN A 91 4.42 -12.69 -5.15
N PRO A 92 3.88 -13.91 -5.00
CA PRO A 92 4.64 -15.15 -5.13
C PRO A 92 4.75 -15.64 -6.59
N GLY A 93 4.08 -15.00 -7.53
CA GLY A 93 3.95 -15.43 -8.91
C GLY A 93 4.90 -14.74 -9.89
N ASP A 94 4.72 -15.05 -11.16
CA ASP A 94 5.41 -14.50 -12.33
C ASP A 94 4.53 -13.53 -13.14
N ALA A 95 3.33 -13.24 -12.65
CA ALA A 95 2.41 -12.24 -13.21
C ALA A 95 2.04 -11.17 -12.16
N PRO A 96 1.64 -9.95 -12.58
CA PRO A 96 1.17 -8.93 -11.66
C PRO A 96 -0.04 -9.36 -10.85
N VAL A 97 -0.13 -8.89 -9.61
CA VAL A 97 -1.28 -9.10 -8.72
C VAL A 97 -1.98 -7.78 -8.54
N ARG A 98 -3.30 -7.78 -8.68
CA ARG A 98 -4.15 -6.59 -8.50
C ARG A 98 -5.11 -6.81 -7.35
N PHE A 99 -5.10 -5.91 -6.39
CA PHE A 99 -5.91 -6.00 -5.19
C PHE A 99 -6.38 -4.62 -4.73
N VAL A 100 -7.45 -4.59 -3.96
CA VAL A 100 -7.86 -3.41 -3.20
C VAL A 100 -7.40 -3.62 -1.76
N THR A 101 -6.74 -2.60 -1.22
CA THR A 101 -6.54 -2.49 0.23
C THR A 101 -7.19 -1.23 0.76
N GLY A 102 -7.48 -1.19 2.06
CA GLY A 102 -8.01 -0.01 2.69
C GLY A 102 -7.86 -0.03 4.20
N PHE A 103 -7.99 1.16 4.78
CA PHE A 103 -7.64 1.46 6.17
C PHE A 103 -8.81 2.12 6.87
N SER A 104 -9.12 1.65 8.08
CA SER A 104 -10.19 2.18 8.93
C SER A 104 -9.67 2.40 10.35
N PRO A 105 -9.91 3.56 10.99
CA PRO A 105 -10.56 4.76 10.44
C PRO A 105 -9.75 5.42 9.30
N ARG A 106 -10.31 6.44 8.65
CA ARG A 106 -9.61 7.18 7.58
C ARG A 106 -8.36 7.90 8.13
N GLY A 107 -7.34 8.07 7.30
CA GLY A 107 -6.19 8.93 7.57
C GLY A 107 -4.87 8.38 7.03
N PHE A 108 -4.74 7.05 6.94
CA PHE A 108 -3.50 6.44 6.48
C PHE A 108 -3.19 6.71 4.99
N GLU A 109 -4.17 7.10 4.18
CA GLU A 109 -3.97 7.50 2.79
C GLU A 109 -2.94 8.62 2.61
N ALA A 110 -2.74 9.47 3.64
CA ALA A 110 -1.71 10.50 3.64
C ALA A 110 -0.29 9.95 3.46
N PHE A 111 -0.03 8.71 3.90
CA PHE A 111 1.23 8.01 3.62
C PHE A 111 1.44 7.81 2.12
N PHE A 112 0.42 7.29 1.45
CA PHE A 112 0.49 7.05 0.01
C PHE A 112 0.59 8.36 -0.76
N GLU A 113 -0.18 9.38 -0.38
CA GLU A 113 -0.12 10.71 -1.00
C GLU A 113 1.30 11.32 -0.94
N GLY A 114 1.96 11.26 0.22
CA GLY A 114 3.31 11.82 0.38
C GLY A 114 4.41 10.97 -0.28
N ALA A 115 4.29 9.64 -0.23
CA ALA A 115 5.27 8.74 -0.84
C ALA A 115 5.16 8.73 -2.39
N ARG A 116 3.98 9.05 -2.94
CA ARG A 116 3.67 8.92 -4.37
C ARG A 116 4.67 9.60 -5.30
N VAL A 117 4.99 8.90 -6.39
CA VAL A 117 5.52 9.49 -7.63
C VAL A 117 4.45 9.32 -8.71
N PRO A 118 3.90 10.40 -9.29
CA PRO A 118 2.86 10.29 -10.32
C PRO A 118 3.29 9.41 -11.51
N CYS A 119 2.38 8.56 -12.01
CA CYS A 119 2.70 7.60 -13.07
C CYS A 119 3.03 8.25 -14.42
N ASP A 120 2.62 9.50 -14.65
CA ASP A 120 2.89 10.28 -15.85
C ASP A 120 4.26 10.99 -15.80
N GLU A 121 4.97 10.93 -14.68
CA GLU A 121 6.34 11.39 -14.59
C GLU A 121 7.34 10.36 -15.16
N PRO A 122 8.44 10.81 -15.79
CA PRO A 122 9.51 9.91 -16.23
C PRO A 122 10.07 9.07 -15.08
N ASP A 123 10.32 7.79 -15.39
CA ASP A 123 10.91 6.81 -14.47
C ASP A 123 10.19 6.68 -13.12
N ALA A 124 8.88 6.96 -13.08
CA ALA A 124 8.10 7.05 -11.84
C ALA A 124 8.28 5.83 -10.91
N ARG A 125 8.24 4.62 -11.48
CA ARG A 125 8.45 3.38 -10.72
C ARG A 125 9.84 3.33 -10.08
N ALA A 126 10.89 3.59 -10.84
CA ALA A 126 12.26 3.59 -10.33
C ALA A 126 12.49 4.70 -9.30
N ARG A 127 11.92 5.89 -9.51
CA ARG A 127 12.01 7.01 -8.57
C ARG A 127 11.28 6.74 -7.25
N SER A 128 10.21 5.95 -7.27
CA SER A 128 9.45 5.58 -6.05
C SER A 128 10.25 4.73 -5.06
N VAL A 129 11.37 4.14 -5.49
CA VAL A 129 12.33 3.40 -4.66
C VAL A 129 13.70 4.08 -4.59
N SER A 130 13.79 5.35 -4.97
CA SER A 130 15.01 6.14 -4.86
C SER A 130 15.40 6.41 -3.40
N PRO A 131 16.68 6.73 -3.10
CA PRO A 131 17.10 7.08 -1.75
C PRO A 131 16.31 8.22 -1.13
N GLU A 132 15.89 9.21 -1.92
CA GLU A 132 15.04 10.31 -1.48
C GLU A 132 13.68 9.78 -0.98
N LYS A 133 13.01 8.94 -1.77
CA LYS A 133 11.70 8.39 -1.42
C LYS A 133 11.78 7.40 -0.26
N LEU A 134 12.81 6.56 -0.21
CA LEU A 134 13.07 5.67 0.92
C LEU A 134 13.35 6.47 2.20
N GLY A 135 14.11 7.57 2.11
CA GLY A 135 14.34 8.48 3.23
C GLY A 135 13.05 9.14 3.72
N TRP A 136 12.18 9.56 2.80
CA TRP A 136 10.85 10.06 3.15
C TRP A 136 10.01 9.02 3.88
N VAL A 137 9.97 7.76 3.38
CA VAL A 137 9.24 6.67 4.03
C VAL A 137 9.77 6.41 5.43
N GLY A 138 11.09 6.33 5.62
CA GLY A 138 11.70 6.15 6.93
C GLY A 138 11.36 7.26 7.93
N ALA A 139 11.28 8.51 7.46
CA ALA A 139 10.94 9.64 8.32
C ALA A 139 9.43 9.78 8.62
N ASN A 140 8.55 9.27 7.75
CA ASN A 140 7.11 9.56 7.80
C ASN A 140 6.22 8.35 8.08
N ALA A 141 6.71 7.11 7.95
CA ALA A 141 5.92 5.91 8.22
C ALA A 141 5.29 5.95 9.63
N ALA A 142 6.13 6.09 10.67
CA ALA A 142 5.65 6.05 12.06
C ALA A 142 4.75 7.25 12.42
N PRO A 143 5.10 8.52 12.09
CA PRO A 143 4.20 9.66 12.30
C PRO A 143 2.83 9.53 11.61
N LEU A 144 2.75 8.79 10.50
CA LEU A 144 1.51 8.55 9.77
C LEU A 144 0.79 7.27 10.20
N GLY A 145 1.31 6.54 11.20
CA GLY A 145 0.65 5.38 11.78
C GLY A 145 0.99 4.03 11.14
N MET A 146 2.19 3.91 10.55
CA MET A 146 2.81 2.64 10.15
C MET A 146 4.13 2.45 10.89
N VAL A 147 4.20 1.43 11.75
CA VAL A 147 5.41 1.11 12.50
C VAL A 147 6.07 -0.09 11.85
N ILE A 148 7.24 0.13 11.26
CA ILE A 148 8.07 -0.91 10.67
C ILE A 148 8.80 -1.67 11.79
N LYS A 149 8.74 -3.00 11.76
CA LYS A 149 9.48 -3.85 12.69
C LYS A 149 10.98 -3.74 12.38
N GLU A 150 11.74 -3.33 13.37
CA GLU A 150 13.20 -3.40 13.32
C GLU A 150 13.64 -4.86 13.36
N GLY A 151 14.64 -5.20 12.54
CA GLY A 151 15.20 -6.55 12.42
C GLY A 151 16.14 -6.93 13.56
#